data_AF-A0A2U7MX88-F1
#
_entry.id   AF-A0A2U7MX88-F1
#
_cell.length_a   1.000
_cell.length_b   1.000
_cell.length_c   1.000
_cell.angle_alpha   90.00
_cell.angle_beta   90.00
_cell.angle_gamma   90.00
#
_symmetry.space_group_name_H-M   'P 1'
#
loop_
_entity.id
_entity.type
_entity.pdbx_description
1 polymer ?
#
loop_
_entity_poly.entity_id
_entity_poly.type
_entity_poly.pdbx_seq_one_letter_code
_entity_poly.pdbx_strand_id
1 'polypeptide(L)'
;WMVEAPDYGHASTSEAFSFMVWLAAVKGKISGTWTDYQNAWNKSEQYMIPSAQDQPGFSTYNPNSPADYAPEADLPSSYPTNGDANFPTGNDLDLE
;
A
#
# COMPACT_ATOMS: atom_id res chain seq x y z
N TRP A 1 8.82 7.93 -21.25
CA TRP A 1 9.46 8.89 -20.35
C TRP A 1 8.36 9.72 -19.73
N MET A 2 8.18 9.62 -18.42
CA MET A 2 7.16 10.33 -17.64
C MET A 2 7.69 10.39 -16.21
N VAL A 3 7.61 11.57 -15.57
CA VAL A 3 8.07 11.84 -14.20
C VAL A 3 7.09 12.83 -13.56
N GLU A 4 6.37 12.41 -12.53
CA GLU A 4 5.47 13.30 -11.76
C GLU A 4 5.35 12.88 -10.29
N ALA A 5 5.06 11.59 -10.08
CA ALA A 5 5.05 10.91 -8.79
C ALA A 5 5.76 9.55 -8.97
N PRO A 6 5.36 8.68 -9.91
CA PRO A 6 6.28 7.69 -10.47
C PRO A 6 7.36 8.40 -11.32
N ASP A 7 8.53 7.78 -11.40
CA ASP A 7 9.70 8.26 -12.16
C ASP A 7 9.88 7.55 -13.52
N TYR A 8 9.06 6.52 -13.79
CA TYR A 8 9.04 5.78 -15.03
C TYR A 8 7.62 5.40 -15.45
N GLY A 9 7.28 5.70 -16.72
CA GLY A 9 5.91 5.56 -17.23
C GLY A 9 5.35 4.13 -17.32
N HIS A 10 6.17 3.09 -17.18
CA HIS A 10 5.69 1.69 -17.11
C HIS A 10 5.78 1.11 -15.69
N ALA A 11 6.07 1.94 -14.68
CA ALA A 11 5.69 1.60 -13.31
C ALA A 11 4.15 1.70 -13.17
N SER A 12 3.62 1.07 -12.13
CA SER A 12 2.21 1.19 -11.76
C SER A 12 2.10 1.53 -10.28
N THR A 13 0.91 1.91 -9.83
CA THR A 13 0.63 2.36 -8.46
C THR A 13 -0.67 1.72 -7.97
N SER A 14 -0.83 1.63 -6.65
CA SER A 14 -2.13 1.26 -6.06
C SER A 14 -3.25 2.21 -6.53
N GLU A 15 -2.93 3.49 -6.78
CA GLU A 15 -3.82 4.45 -7.42
C GLU A 15 -4.29 3.95 -8.80
N ALA A 16 -3.38 3.58 -9.71
CA ALA A 16 -3.75 3.08 -11.04
C ALA A 16 -4.58 1.79 -10.97
N PHE A 17 -4.27 0.88 -10.04
CA PHE A 17 -5.08 -0.32 -9.80
C PHE A 17 -6.49 0.01 -9.28
N SER A 18 -6.62 0.99 -8.39
CA SER A 18 -7.94 1.45 -7.92
C SER A 18 -8.79 2.03 -9.06
N PHE A 19 -8.17 2.78 -9.98
CA PHE A 19 -8.83 3.27 -11.20
C PHE A 19 -9.21 2.14 -12.16
N MET A 20 -8.39 1.10 -12.30
CA MET A 20 -8.71 -0.08 -13.09
C MET A 20 -9.96 -0.80 -12.56
N VAL A 21 -10.03 -0.99 -11.23
CA VAL A 21 -11.21 -1.57 -10.56
C VAL A 21 -12.44 -0.69 -10.76
N TRP A 22 -12.30 0.63 -10.56
CA TRP A 22 -13.41 1.57 -10.74
C TRP A 22 -13.93 1.59 -12.18
N LEU A 23 -13.04 1.66 -13.17
CA LEU A 23 -13.41 1.63 -14.59
C LEU A 23 -14.15 0.33 -14.94
N ALA A 24 -13.65 -0.81 -14.47
CA ALA A 24 -14.28 -2.10 -14.69
C ALA A 24 -15.66 -2.19 -14.01
N ALA A 25 -15.83 -1.60 -12.83
CA ALA A 25 -17.12 -1.49 -12.15
C ALA A 25 -18.12 -0.63 -12.93
N VAL A 26 -17.69 0.52 -13.45
CA VAL A 26 -18.54 1.39 -14.30
C VAL A 26 -18.96 0.65 -15.57
N LYS A 27 -18.02 -0.06 -16.23
CA LYS A 27 -18.33 -0.92 -17.38
C LYS A 27 -19.33 -2.01 -17.01
N GLY A 28 -19.16 -2.66 -15.86
CA GLY A 28 -20.10 -3.67 -15.35
C GLY A 28 -21.50 -3.13 -15.13
N LYS A 29 -21.62 -1.94 -14.53
CA LYS A 29 -22.90 -1.26 -14.33
C LYS A 29 -23.61 -0.93 -15.65
N ILE A 30 -22.88 -0.49 -16.67
CA ILE A 30 -23.46 -0.08 -17.96
C ILE A 30 -23.83 -1.31 -18.81
N SER A 31 -22.95 -2.31 -18.86
CA SER A 31 -23.10 -3.45 -19.76
C SER A 31 -23.86 -4.64 -19.16
N GLY A 32 -23.96 -4.72 -17.84
CA GLY A 32 -24.47 -5.89 -17.11
C GLY A 32 -23.45 -7.04 -16.95
N THR A 33 -22.26 -6.93 -17.55
CA THR A 33 -21.22 -7.97 -17.52
C THR A 33 -20.09 -7.62 -16.55
N TRP A 34 -19.81 -8.48 -15.57
CA TRP A 34 -18.90 -8.19 -14.46
C TRP A 34 -17.55 -8.93 -14.53
N THR A 35 -17.25 -9.59 -15.65
CA THR A 35 -15.99 -10.35 -15.80
C THR A 35 -14.76 -9.46 -15.69
N ASP A 36 -14.79 -8.25 -16.25
CA ASP A 36 -13.65 -7.33 -16.18
C ASP A 36 -13.42 -6.80 -14.77
N TYR A 37 -14.48 -6.64 -13.98
CA TYR A 37 -14.36 -6.24 -12.58
C TYR A 37 -13.63 -7.34 -11.78
N GLN A 38 -14.05 -8.59 -11.94
CA GLN A 38 -13.37 -9.74 -11.32
C GLN A 38 -11.90 -9.82 -11.77
N ASN A 39 -11.62 -9.62 -13.06
CA ASN A 39 -10.25 -9.63 -13.57
C ASN A 39 -9.40 -8.47 -13.01
N ALA A 40 -9.95 -7.28 -12.85
CA ALA A 40 -9.26 -6.14 -12.25
C ALA A 40 -8.91 -6.40 -10.78
N TRP A 41 -9.84 -7.01 -10.03
CA TRP A 41 -9.61 -7.40 -8.65
C TRP A 41 -8.54 -8.50 -8.54
N ASN A 42 -8.66 -9.58 -9.32
CA ASN A 42 -7.69 -10.67 -9.34
C ASN A 42 -6.26 -10.17 -9.65
N LYS A 43 -6.12 -9.18 -10.54
CA LYS A 43 -4.81 -8.55 -10.81
C LYS A 43 -4.29 -7.77 -9.60
N SER A 44 -5.17 -7.07 -8.88
CA SER A 44 -4.81 -6.34 -7.66
C SER A 44 -4.28 -7.30 -6.60
N GLU A 45 -4.99 -8.40 -6.36
CA GLU A 45 -4.55 -9.46 -5.44
C GLU A 45 -3.23 -10.09 -5.86
N GLN A 46 -3.05 -10.37 -7.15
CA GLN A 46 -1.86 -11.04 -7.65
C GLN A 46 -0.59 -10.17 -7.62
N TYR A 47 -0.72 -8.87 -7.88
CA TYR A 47 0.45 -8.03 -8.19
C TYR A 47 0.64 -6.82 -7.27
N MET A 48 -0.39 -6.41 -6.52
CA MET A 48 -0.34 -5.21 -5.66
C MET A 48 -0.48 -5.53 -4.18
N ILE A 49 -1.14 -6.64 -3.83
CA ILE A 49 -1.26 -7.11 -2.44
C ILE A 49 -0.13 -8.12 -2.17
N PRO A 50 0.75 -7.89 -1.18
CA PRO A 50 1.80 -8.84 -0.83
C PRO A 50 1.23 -10.21 -0.43
N SER A 51 1.73 -11.28 -1.04
CA SER A 51 1.38 -12.65 -0.64
C SER A 51 1.97 -12.98 0.74
N ALA A 52 1.57 -14.09 1.35
CA ALA A 52 2.19 -14.54 2.60
C ALA A 52 3.72 -14.71 2.50
N GLN A 53 4.23 -15.07 1.32
CA GLN A 53 5.69 -15.16 1.08
C GLN A 53 6.37 -13.78 1.04
N ASP A 54 5.66 -12.74 0.63
CA ASP A 54 6.19 -11.38 0.50
C ASP A 54 6.18 -10.61 1.84
N GLN A 55 5.42 -11.11 2.83
CA GLN A 55 5.29 -10.53 4.18
C GLN A 55 5.36 -11.59 5.31
N PRO A 56 6.46 -12.36 5.41
CA PRO A 56 6.54 -13.51 6.33
C PRO A 56 6.59 -13.14 7.82
N GLY A 57 6.90 -11.90 8.16
CA GLY A 57 7.14 -11.43 9.54
C GLY A 57 5.90 -10.92 10.28
N PHE A 58 4.73 -10.89 9.65
CA PHE A 58 3.54 -10.26 10.24
C PHE A 58 3.14 -10.87 11.60
N SER A 59 3.43 -12.17 11.81
CA SER A 59 3.13 -12.87 13.06
C SER A 59 3.87 -12.35 14.30
N THR A 60 4.90 -11.51 14.15
CA THR A 60 5.63 -10.91 15.27
C THR A 60 5.11 -9.52 15.65
N TYR A 61 4.04 -9.04 15.00
CA TYR A 61 3.45 -7.75 15.31
C TYR A 61 2.93 -7.68 16.76
N ASN A 62 3.23 -6.59 17.46
CA ASN A 62 2.70 -6.31 18.79
C ASN A 62 1.84 -5.04 18.74
N PRO A 63 0.51 -5.14 18.85
CA PRO A 63 -0.38 -3.97 18.78
C PRO A 63 -0.20 -2.98 19.94
N ASN A 64 0.37 -3.41 21.08
CA ASN A 64 0.70 -2.52 22.20
C ASN A 64 2.06 -1.81 22.02
N SER A 65 2.77 -2.10 20.94
CA SER A 65 4.06 -1.49 20.59
C SER A 65 4.23 -1.55 19.06
N PRO A 66 3.40 -0.81 18.31
CA PRO A 66 3.22 -1.02 16.88
C PRO A 66 4.47 -0.67 16.04
N ALA A 67 5.25 0.31 16.49
CA ALA A 67 6.51 0.72 15.88
C ALA A 67 7.38 1.51 16.88
N ASP A 68 8.67 1.65 16.57
CA ASP A 68 9.54 2.64 17.21
C ASP A 68 9.44 3.96 16.44
N TYR A 69 9.38 5.09 17.16
CA TYR A 69 9.36 6.40 16.53
C TYR A 69 10.72 6.71 15.88
N ALA A 70 10.70 7.30 14.70
CA ALA A 70 11.83 8.01 14.13
C ALA A 70 11.33 9.35 13.58
N PRO A 71 12.01 10.48 13.87
CA PRO A 71 11.56 11.77 13.37
C PRO A 71 11.72 11.85 11.85
N GLU A 72 10.82 12.57 11.19
CA GLU A 72 11.06 13.08 9.85
C GLU A 72 12.08 14.24 9.88
N ALA A 73 12.68 14.55 8.74
CA ALA A 73 13.58 15.69 8.60
C ALA A 73 13.23 16.53 7.37
N ASP A 74 13.44 17.84 7.45
CA ASP A 74 13.06 18.80 6.41
C ASP A 74 13.80 18.60 5.08
N LEU A 75 15.00 18.02 5.12
CA LEU A 75 15.87 17.84 3.94
C LEU A 75 16.37 16.41 3.82
N PRO A 76 16.46 15.84 2.60
CA PRO A 76 17.00 14.51 2.36
C PRO A 76 18.43 14.30 2.91
N SER A 77 19.27 15.34 2.89
CA SER A 77 20.64 15.28 3.41
C SER A 77 20.73 15.08 4.93
N SER A 78 19.61 15.22 5.64
CA SER A 78 19.51 15.03 7.08
C SER A 78 19.12 13.58 7.44
N TYR A 79 18.84 12.74 6.43
CA TYR A 79 18.64 11.31 6.61
C TYR A 79 19.98 10.54 6.56
N PRO A 80 20.08 9.40 7.28
CA PRO A 80 19.03 8.78 8.08
C PRO A 80 18.80 9.49 9.42
N THR A 81 17.54 9.55 9.86
CA THR A 81 17.20 9.89 11.23
C THR A 81 17.30 8.64 12.11
N ASN A 82 17.61 8.82 13.40
CA ASN A 82 17.69 7.70 14.34
C ASN A 82 16.33 7.42 14.96
N GLY A 83 16.00 6.14 15.15
CA GLY A 83 14.85 5.74 15.95
C GLY A 83 15.06 5.99 17.45
N ASP A 84 13.96 6.20 18.17
CA ASP A 84 13.91 6.38 19.62
C ASP A 84 12.86 5.44 20.23
N ALA A 85 13.32 4.32 20.77
CA ALA A 85 12.48 3.32 21.44
C ALA A 85 11.89 3.80 22.78
N ASN A 86 12.35 4.95 23.33
CA ASN A 86 11.79 5.52 24.55
C ASN A 86 10.72 6.58 24.25
N PHE A 87 10.54 6.95 22.99
CA PHE A 87 9.50 7.90 22.60
C PHE A 87 8.12 7.25 22.82
N PRO A 88 7.16 7.93 23.47
CA PRO A 88 5.84 7.36 23.69
C PRO A 88 5.12 7.06 22.37
N THR A 89 4.70 5.81 22.19
CA THR A 89 3.85 5.37 21.07
C THR A 89 2.48 4.93 21.57
N GLY A 90 1.48 4.95 20.69
CA GLY A 90 0.12 4.52 20.99
C GLY A 90 -0.06 3.01 20.86
N ASN A 91 -1.19 2.51 21.35
CA ASN A 91 -1.65 1.16 21.01
C ASN A 91 -2.42 1.22 19.69
N ASP A 92 -2.17 0.26 18.82
CA ASP A 92 -3.04 -0.02 17.71
C ASP A 92 -4.28 -0.80 18.22
N LEU A 93 -5.46 -0.25 17.98
CA LEU A 93 -6.73 -0.80 18.43
C LEU A 93 -7.44 -1.61 17.32
N ASP A 94 -6.94 -1.54 16.09
CA ASP A 94 -7.49 -2.27 14.95
C ASP A 94 -6.90 -3.68 14.94
N LEU A 95 -7.50 -4.54 15.76
CA LEU A 95 -7.32 -5.98 15.67
C LEU A 95 -8.37 -6.50 14.71
N GLU A 96 -7.98 -6.84 13.47
CA GLU A 96 -8.77 -7.74 12.64
C GLU A 96 -9.11 -9.05 13.40
#